data_AF-A0A352WIL8-F1
#
_entry.id   AF-A0A352WIL8-F1
#
_cell.length_a   1.000
_cell.length_b   1.000
_cell.length_c   1.000
_cell.angle_alpha   90.00
_cell.angle_beta   90.00
_cell.angle_gamma   90.00
#
_symmetry.space_group_name_H-M   'P 1'
#
loop_
_entity.id
_entity.type
_entity.pdbx_description
1 polymer ?
#
loop_
_entity_poly.entity_id
_entity_poly.type
_entity_poly.pdbx_seq_one_letter_code
_entity_poly.pdbx_strand_id
1 'polypeptide(L)' 'MKRKILNIIEKNGRLAAADVAAMLGESEEEVAAAMAEMEKQGIIGGYHA' A
#
# COMPACT_ATOMS: atom_id res chain seq x y z
N MET A 1 -3.32 8.43 -5.50
CA MET A 1 -2.58 7.21 -5.10
C MET A 1 -3.29 6.38 -4.05
N LYS A 2 -3.64 6.94 -2.87
CA LYS A 2 -4.23 6.19 -1.74
C LYS A 2 -5.38 5.24 -2.10
N ARG A 3 -6.33 5.69 -2.93
CA ARG A 3 -7.45 4.88 -3.45
C ARG A 3 -7.02 3.70 -4.34
N LYS A 4 -5.96 3.87 -5.14
CA LYS A 4 -5.43 2.79 -5.98
C LYS A 4 -4.70 1.74 -5.14
N ILE A 5 -3.90 2.21 -4.17
CA ILE A 5 -3.21 1.36 -3.18
C ILE A 5 -4.23 0.54 -2.40
N LEU A 6 -5.29 1.18 -1.88
CA LEU A 6 -6.41 0.50 -1.21
C LEU A 6 -7.05 -0.58 -2.09
N ASN A 7 -7.35 -0.28 -3.36
CA ASN A 7 -7.99 -1.25 -4.26
C ASN A 7 -7.07 -2.48 -4.56
N ILE A 8 -5.75 -2.28 -4.55
CA ILE A 8 -4.77 -3.36 -4.71
C ILE A 8 -4.67 -4.20 -3.44
N ILE A 9 -4.54 -3.56 -2.27
CA ILE A 9 -4.47 -4.23 -0.97
C ILE A 9 -5.81 -4.93 -0.63
N GLU A 10 -6.95 -4.38 -1.02
CA GLU A 10 -8.26 -5.01 -0.83
C GLU A 10 -8.40 -6.30 -1.66
N LYS A 11 -7.78 -6.35 -2.85
CA LYS A 11 -7.76 -7.55 -3.70
C LYS A 11 -6.68 -8.55 -3.31
N ASN A 12 -5.55 -8.07 -2.80
CA ASN A 12 -4.41 -8.87 -2.36
C ASN A 12 -3.73 -8.18 -1.18
N GLY A 13 -4.23 -8.44 0.02
CA GLY A 13 -3.73 -7.77 1.22
C GLY A 13 -2.26 -8.07 1.51
N ARG A 14 -1.74 -9.20 1.03
CA ARG A 14 -0.36 -9.66 1.28
C ARG A 14 0.71 -8.90 0.48
N LEU A 15 0.34 -7.92 -0.35
CA LEU A 15 1.30 -7.22 -1.20
C LEU A 15 2.11 -6.21 -0.40
N ALA A 16 3.43 -6.25 -0.59
CA ALA A 16 4.34 -5.26 -0.03
C ALA A 16 4.26 -3.95 -0.83
N ALA A 17 4.75 -2.85 -0.26
CA ALA A 17 4.83 -1.56 -0.96
C ALA A 17 5.56 -1.67 -2.31
N ALA A 18 6.59 -2.51 -2.40
CA ALA A 18 7.32 -2.83 -3.62
C ALA A 18 6.42 -3.47 -4.70
N ASP A 19 5.57 -4.45 -4.33
CA ASP A 19 4.65 -5.07 -5.27
C ASP A 19 3.58 -4.10 -5.74
N VAL A 20 3.03 -3.29 -4.81
CA VAL A 20 2.03 -2.27 -5.12
C VAL A 20 2.62 -1.21 -6.06
N ALA A 21 3.87 -0.80 -5.83
CA ALA A 21 4.60 0.12 -6.70
C ALA A 21 4.83 -0.47 -8.10
N ALA A 22 5.27 -1.73 -8.19
CA ALA A 22 5.44 -2.43 -9.46
C ALA A 22 4.12 -2.58 -10.24
N MET A 23 3.00 -2.85 -9.55
CA MET A 23 1.67 -2.93 -10.16
C MET A 23 1.12 -1.57 -10.61
N LEU A 24 1.51 -0.49 -9.92
CA LEU A 24 1.10 0.87 -10.27
C LEU A 24 2.02 1.52 -11.31
N GLY A 25 3.24 1.00 -11.49
CA GLY A 25 4.29 1.65 -12.27
C GLY A 25 4.82 2.93 -11.60
N GLU A 26 4.71 3.01 -10.28
CA GLU A 26 5.10 4.17 -9.47
C GLU A 26 6.38 3.83 -8.68
N SER A 27 7.03 4.85 -8.11
CA SER A 27 8.20 4.64 -7.27
C SER A 27 7.83 4.01 -5.92
N GLU A 28 8.62 3.02 -5.50
CA GLU A 28 8.47 2.38 -4.19
C GLU A 28 8.50 3.40 -3.06
N GLU A 29 9.34 4.43 -3.15
CA GLU A 29 9.44 5.50 -2.15
C GLU A 29 8.13 6.27 -1.97
N GLU A 30 7.45 6.61 -3.08
CA GLU A 30 6.16 7.31 -3.04
C GLU A 30 5.04 6.42 -2.49
N VAL A 31 5.03 5.16 -2.90
CA VAL A 31 4.05 4.17 -2.42
C VAL A 31 4.28 3.86 -0.95
N ALA A 32 5.53 3.67 -0.52
CA ALA A 32 5.90 3.44 0.87
C ALA A 32 5.56 4.63 1.75
N ALA A 33 5.84 5.87 1.30
CA ALA A 33 5.45 7.08 2.02
C ALA A 33 3.92 7.19 2.17
N ALA A 34 3.18 6.91 1.10
CA ALA A 34 1.72 6.91 1.13
C ALA A 34 1.16 5.80 2.03
N MET A 35 1.74 4.61 1.99
CA MET A 35 1.37 3.47 2.84
C MET A 35 1.67 3.76 4.31
N ALA A 36 2.85 4.30 4.64
CA ALA A 36 3.20 4.69 6.00
C ALA A 36 2.25 5.76 6.56
N GLU A 37 1.85 6.73 5.73
CA GLU A 37 0.86 7.74 6.12
C GLU A 37 -0.54 7.14 6.30
N MET A 38 -0.89 6.11 5.52
CA MET A 38 -2.14 5.37 5.67
C MET A 38 -2.13 4.44 6.89
N GLU A 39 -1.00 3.84 7.22
CA GLU A 39 -0.78 3.02 8.41
C GLU A 39 -0.90 3.88 9.67
N LYS A 40 -0.27 5.07 9.65
CA LYS A 40 -0.39 6.08 10.72
C LYS A 40 -1.83 6.57 10.95
N GLN A 41 -2.64 6.57 9.90
CA GLN A 41 -4.07 6.90 9.97
C GLN A 41 -4.96 5.70 10.34
N GLY A 42 -4.40 4.48 10.46
CA GLY A 42 -5.15 3.26 10.72
C GLY A 42 -5.98 2.77 9.52
N ILE A 43 -5.65 3.23 8.31
CA ILE A 43 -6.32 2.82 7.06
C ILE A 43 -5.80 1.47 6.58
N ILE A 44 -4.48 1.27 6.66
CA ILE A 44 -3.86 -0.05 6.46
C ILE A 44 -3.58 -0.58 7.86
N GLY A 45 -4.43 -1.49 8.33
CA GLY A 45 -4.13 -2.30 9.50
C GLY A 45 -3.21 -3.42 9.05
N GLY A 46 -1.93 -3.35 9.44
CA GLY A 46 -0.92 -4.34 9.06
C GLY A 46 -1.41 -5.77 9.26
N TYR A 47 -0.92 -6.67 8.40
CA TYR A 47 -1.12 -8.11 8.50
C TYR A 47 -0.71 -8.57 9.90
N HIS A 48 -1.68 -8.68 10.82
CA HIS A 48 -1.51 -9.49 12.00
C HIS A 48 -1.49 -10.95 11.52
N ALA A 49 -0.43 -11.65 11.94
CA ALA A 49 -0.02 -12.98 11.54
C ALA A 49 -1.14 -14.03 11.55
#